data_AF-A0A7S2CWD4-F1
#
_entry.id   AF-A0A7S2CWD4-F1
#
_cell.length_a   1.000
_cell.length_b   1.000
_cell.length_c   1.000
_cell.angle_alpha   90.00
_cell.angle_beta   90.00
_cell.angle_gamma   90.00
#
_symmetry.space_group_name_H-M   'P 1'
#
loop_
_entity.id
_entity.type
_entity.pdbx_description
1 polymer ?
#
loop_
_entity_poly.entity_id
_entity_poly.type
_entity_poly.pdbx_seq_one_letter_code
_entity_poly.pdbx_strand_id
1 'polypeptide(L)'
;QLEDGRPLSDSNIQKESTLHLVLRLRGGHCQVPCGIFDDPMIVAEIRQACATIRKAMVQIGELSASTGDAQAFNQMTRWVMTKEEHCTKIMNLIADYCLAQRCKIFGTPGSPFASEGDYIDALKAHHEVMVGAMKAKQTVDVAQCDALEHSVEDFSKMYLPAEE
;
A
#
# COMPACT_ATOMS: atom_id res chain seq x y z
N GLN A 1 -17.59 20.50 -1.69
CA GLN A 1 -17.97 19.25 -2.37
C GLN A 1 -19.45 19.39 -2.71
N LEU A 2 -19.86 19.15 -3.96
CA LEU A 2 -21.30 19.12 -4.30
C LEU A 2 -21.79 17.72 -3.94
N GLU A 3 -22.51 17.58 -2.84
CA GLU A 3 -22.85 16.26 -2.25
C GLU A 3 -24.27 15.79 -2.59
N ASP A 4 -25.11 16.69 -3.12
CA ASP A 4 -26.56 16.46 -3.18
C ASP A 4 -27.07 15.82 -4.49
N GLY A 5 -26.19 15.36 -5.38
CA GLY A 5 -26.57 14.72 -6.64
C GLY A 5 -27.39 15.61 -7.60
N ARG A 6 -27.54 16.90 -7.29
CA ARG A 6 -28.24 17.88 -8.12
C ARG A 6 -27.39 18.24 -9.34
N PRO A 7 -28.01 18.43 -10.52
CA PRO A 7 -27.28 18.91 -11.69
C PRO A 7 -26.67 20.29 -11.40
N LEU A 8 -25.52 20.58 -12.03
CA LEU A 8 -24.80 21.85 -11.84
C LEU A 8 -25.66 23.08 -12.15
N SER A 9 -26.67 22.94 -13.01
CA SER A 9 -27.67 23.97 -13.33
C SER A 9 -28.47 24.44 -12.12
N ASP A 10 -28.62 23.58 -11.11
CA ASP A 10 -29.46 23.83 -9.93
C ASP A 10 -28.64 24.35 -8.75
N SER A 11 -27.32 24.46 -8.93
CA SER A 11 -26.42 25.07 -7.95
C SER A 11 -26.38 26.59 -8.18
N ASN A 12 -26.56 27.37 -7.12
CA ASN A 12 -26.54 28.84 -7.15
C ASN A 12 -25.10 29.39 -7.31
N ILE A 13 -24.40 28.96 -8.36
CA ILE A 13 -23.01 29.32 -8.64
C ILE A 13 -22.99 30.76 -9.16
N GLN A 14 -22.32 31.65 -8.43
CA GLN A 14 -22.21 33.04 -8.81
C GLN A 14 -21.35 33.17 -10.06
N LYS A 15 -21.75 34.08 -10.95
CA LYS A 15 -20.94 34.48 -12.10
C LYS A 15 -19.57 34.93 -11.58
N GLU A 16 -18.50 34.31 -12.09
CA GLU A 16 -17.09 34.47 -11.67
C GLU A 16 -16.59 33.63 -10.49
N SER A 17 -17.35 32.61 -10.07
CA SER A 17 -16.82 31.59 -9.16
C SER A 17 -15.76 30.71 -9.86
N THR A 18 -14.59 30.52 -9.25
CA THR A 18 -13.56 29.58 -9.75
C THR A 18 -13.80 28.18 -9.19
N LEU A 19 -14.18 27.24 -10.06
CA LEU A 19 -14.40 25.84 -9.68
C LEU A 19 -13.07 25.08 -9.62
N HIS A 20 -12.69 24.62 -8.43
CA HIS A 20 -11.53 23.73 -8.25
C HIS A 20 -11.99 22.27 -8.33
N LEU A 21 -11.65 21.58 -9.43
CA LEU A 21 -11.91 20.15 -9.57
C LEU A 21 -10.79 19.36 -8.87
N VAL A 22 -11.13 18.72 -7.75
CA VAL A 22 -10.21 17.81 -7.05
C VAL A 22 -10.55 16.39 -7.45
N LEU A 23 -9.76 15.82 -8.37
CA LEU A 23 -9.85 14.39 -8.69
C LEU A 23 -9.12 13.59 -7.60
N ARG A 24 -9.88 12.94 -6.71
CA ARG A 24 -9.29 11.98 -5.76
C ARG A 24 -9.24 10.60 -6.42
N LEU A 25 -8.15 10.33 -7.13
CA LEU A 25 -7.82 8.95 -7.52
C LEU A 25 -7.43 8.19 -6.26
N ARG A 26 -8.38 7.48 -5.67
CA ARG A 26 -8.11 6.49 -4.61
C ARG A 26 -8.01 5.12 -5.27
N GLY A 27 -6.81 4.55 -5.24
CA GLY A 27 -6.57 3.14 -5.59
C GLY A 27 -5.84 2.96 -6.91
N GLY A 28 -4.86 2.04 -6.87
CA GLY A 28 -4.25 1.31 -7.98
C GLY A 28 -4.04 2.13 -9.24
N HIS A 29 -2.83 2.66 -9.38
CA HIS A 29 -2.35 3.38 -10.56
C HIS A 29 -3.03 2.91 -11.85
N CYS A 30 -3.50 3.89 -12.62
CA CYS A 30 -4.64 3.92 -13.53
C CYS A 30 -4.84 2.74 -14.52
N GLN A 31 -3.95 1.75 -14.58
CA GLN A 31 -3.96 0.57 -15.48
C GLN A 31 -4.16 0.93 -16.96
N VAL A 32 -3.88 2.20 -17.29
CA VAL A 32 -3.84 2.76 -18.64
C VAL A 32 -2.39 3.10 -18.95
N PRO A 33 -2.00 3.17 -20.23
CA PRO A 33 -0.64 3.53 -20.64
C PRO A 33 -0.38 5.04 -20.45
N CYS A 34 -0.47 5.55 -19.22
CA CYS A 34 -0.25 6.97 -18.91
C CYS A 34 1.24 7.34 -18.75
N GLY A 35 2.09 6.36 -18.42
CA GLY A 35 3.54 6.59 -18.23
C GLY A 35 3.92 7.42 -17.00
N ILE A 36 2.97 7.74 -16.12
CA ILE A 36 3.19 8.59 -14.94
C ILE A 36 3.47 7.70 -13.73
N PHE A 37 4.70 7.58 -13.25
CA PHE A 37 5.05 6.73 -12.12
C PHE A 37 5.70 7.54 -11.00
N ASP A 38 5.40 7.21 -9.74
CA ASP A 38 6.01 7.79 -8.55
C ASP A 38 6.42 6.65 -7.62
N ASP A 39 7.55 6.03 -7.95
CA ASP A 39 8.08 4.89 -7.20
C ASP A 39 8.43 5.25 -5.74
N PRO A 40 9.07 6.41 -5.45
CA PRO A 40 9.31 6.83 -4.06
C PRO A 40 8.04 6.97 -3.23
N MET A 41 6.96 7.52 -3.81
CA MET A 41 5.67 7.61 -3.12
C MET A 41 5.10 6.23 -2.80
N ILE A 42 5.15 5.28 -3.72
CA ILE A 42 4.63 3.92 -3.49
C ILE A 42 5.45 3.20 -2.40
N VAL A 43 6.78 3.32 -2.43
CA VAL A 43 7.63 2.78 -1.37
C VAL A 43 7.30 3.41 -0.02
N ALA A 44 7.13 4.73 0.04
CA ALA A 44 6.73 5.43 1.27
C ALA A 44 5.35 4.97 1.78
N GLU A 45 4.40 4.74 0.89
CA GLU A 45 3.05 4.26 1.22
C GLU A 45 3.08 2.83 1.78
N ILE A 46 3.90 1.94 1.23
CA ILE A 46 4.11 0.58 1.73
C ILE A 46 4.78 0.61 3.11
N ARG A 47 5.83 1.43 3.28
CA ARG A 47 6.51 1.60 4.58
C ARG A 47 5.56 2.15 5.65
N GLN A 48 4.74 3.14 5.30
CA GLN A 48 3.71 3.68 6.21
C GLN A 48 2.68 2.59 6.57
N ALA A 49 2.28 1.74 5.62
CA ALA A 49 1.38 0.63 5.92
C ALA A 49 2.00 -0.37 6.90
N CYS A 50 3.29 -0.67 6.79
CA CYS A 50 4.02 -1.51 7.76
C CYS A 50 4.01 -0.90 9.17
N ALA A 51 4.30 0.39 9.30
CA ALA A 51 4.23 1.10 10.58
C ALA A 51 2.83 1.03 11.22
N THR A 52 1.76 1.14 10.42
CA THR A 52 0.38 0.98 10.90
C THR A 52 0.09 -0.46 11.34
N ILE A 53 0.55 -1.47 10.57
CA ILE A 53 0.42 -2.89 10.93
C ILE A 53 1.08 -3.17 12.28
N ARG A 54 2.31 -2.72 12.47
CA ARG A 54 3.05 -2.84 13.74
C ARG A 54 2.26 -2.22 14.90
N LYS A 55 1.80 -0.98 14.72
CA LYS A 55 1.02 -0.29 15.75
C LYS A 55 -0.26 -1.04 16.08
N ALA A 56 -0.98 -1.55 15.07
CA ALA A 56 -2.18 -2.35 15.28
C ALA A 56 -1.90 -3.62 16.08
N MET A 57 -0.82 -4.35 15.77
CA MET A 57 -0.43 -5.54 16.52
C MET A 57 -0.16 -5.24 18.00
N VAL A 58 0.62 -4.19 18.30
CA VAL A 58 0.91 -3.76 19.68
C VAL A 58 -0.38 -3.38 20.41
N GLN A 59 -1.24 -2.58 19.78
CA GLN A 59 -2.50 -2.15 20.40
C GLN A 59 -3.47 -3.31 20.65
N ILE A 60 -3.53 -4.31 19.76
CA ILE A 60 -4.31 -5.53 20.00
C ILE A 60 -3.76 -6.27 21.23
N GLY A 61 -2.44 -6.42 21.34
CA GLY A 61 -1.80 -7.04 22.49
C GLY A 61 -2.12 -6.32 23.80
N GLU A 62 -1.96 -5.00 23.85
CA GLU A 62 -2.27 -4.17 25.03
C GLU A 62 -3.75 -4.28 25.45
N LEU A 63 -4.67 -4.15 24.49
CA LEU A 63 -6.11 -4.21 24.74
C LEU A 63 -6.57 -5.61 25.17
N SER A 64 -5.87 -6.66 24.74
CA SER A 64 -6.19 -8.04 25.14
C SER A 64 -6.00 -8.29 26.65
N ALA A 65 -5.19 -7.48 27.33
CA ALA A 65 -5.02 -7.56 28.79
C ALA A 65 -6.23 -7.02 29.58
N SER A 66 -7.05 -6.15 28.97
CA SER A 66 -8.23 -5.52 29.60
C SER A 66 -9.46 -6.42 29.55
N THR A 67 -9.40 -7.57 30.24
CA THR A 67 -10.47 -8.58 30.24
C THR A 67 -11.79 -8.01 30.76
N GLY A 68 -12.87 -8.21 30.01
CA GLY A 68 -14.23 -7.82 30.42
C GLY A 68 -14.62 -6.37 30.07
N ASP A 69 -13.72 -5.59 29.47
CA ASP A 69 -14.07 -4.26 28.95
C ASP A 69 -14.63 -4.35 27.53
N ALA A 70 -15.93 -4.08 27.39
CA ALA A 70 -16.61 -4.05 26.10
C ALA A 70 -16.02 -2.99 25.16
N GLN A 71 -15.49 -1.88 25.70
CA GLN A 71 -14.84 -0.86 24.89
C GLN A 71 -13.51 -1.36 24.32
N ALA A 72 -12.69 -2.04 25.12
CA ALA A 72 -11.47 -2.68 24.65
C ALA A 72 -11.74 -3.69 23.52
N PHE A 73 -12.80 -4.51 23.63
CA PHE A 73 -13.20 -5.44 22.58
C PHE A 73 -13.55 -4.74 21.25
N ASN A 74 -14.31 -3.65 21.33
CA ASN A 74 -14.65 -2.85 20.15
C ASN A 74 -13.41 -2.22 19.50
N GLN A 75 -12.46 -1.73 20.30
CA GLN A 75 -11.21 -1.16 19.77
C GLN A 75 -10.32 -2.23 19.14
N MET A 76 -10.19 -3.40 19.76
CA MET A 76 -9.44 -4.53 19.22
C MET A 76 -9.99 -4.95 17.85
N THR A 77 -11.30 -5.04 17.71
CA THR A 77 -11.94 -5.35 16.41
C THR A 77 -11.54 -4.34 15.33
N ARG A 78 -11.53 -3.03 15.65
CA ARG A 78 -11.09 -2.00 14.70
C ARG A 78 -9.63 -2.16 14.32
N TRP A 79 -8.75 -2.43 15.29
CA TRP A 79 -7.33 -2.65 15.01
C TRP A 79 -7.08 -3.88 14.14
N VAL A 80 -7.82 -4.97 14.34
CA VAL A 80 -7.77 -6.14 13.46
C VAL A 80 -8.17 -5.75 12.04
N MET A 81 -9.30 -5.06 11.86
CA MET A 81 -9.76 -4.61 10.55
C MET A 81 -8.75 -3.67 9.86
N THR A 82 -8.19 -2.70 10.59
CA THR A 82 -7.16 -1.80 10.08
C THR A 82 -5.92 -2.58 9.63
N LYS A 83 -5.42 -3.51 10.46
CA LYS A 83 -4.28 -4.36 10.10
C LYS A 83 -4.54 -5.15 8.83
N GLU A 84 -5.72 -5.75 8.71
CA GLU A 84 -6.13 -6.51 7.53
C GLU A 84 -6.20 -5.66 6.25
N GLU A 85 -6.78 -4.47 6.35
CA GLU A 85 -6.86 -3.51 5.25
C GLU A 85 -5.46 -3.12 4.77
N HIS A 86 -4.55 -2.78 5.70
CA HIS A 86 -3.18 -2.40 5.35
C HIS A 86 -2.36 -3.55 4.76
N CYS A 87 -2.48 -4.78 5.28
CA CYS A 87 -1.83 -5.95 4.67
C CYS A 87 -2.35 -6.19 3.24
N THR A 88 -3.66 -6.07 3.04
CA THR A 88 -4.29 -6.24 1.72
C THR A 88 -3.84 -5.16 0.75
N LYS A 89 -3.75 -3.92 1.22
CA LYS A 89 -3.21 -2.79 0.45
C LYS A 89 -1.79 -3.05 -0.05
N ILE A 90 -0.89 -3.53 0.81
CA ILE A 90 0.48 -3.89 0.41
C ILE A 90 0.45 -4.94 -0.70
N MET A 91 -0.31 -6.02 -0.53
CA MET A 91 -0.41 -7.08 -1.55
C MET A 91 -0.91 -6.54 -2.91
N ASN A 92 -1.91 -5.66 -2.89
CA ASN A 92 -2.44 -5.05 -4.12
C ASN A 92 -1.45 -4.09 -4.77
N LEU A 93 -0.74 -3.25 -3.99
CA LEU A 93 0.30 -2.37 -4.53
C LEU A 93 1.43 -3.19 -5.19
N ILE A 94 1.87 -4.27 -4.54
CA ILE A 94 2.89 -5.14 -5.12
C ILE A 94 2.38 -5.82 -6.40
N ALA A 95 1.17 -6.34 -6.41
CA ALA A 95 0.62 -7.01 -7.59
C ALA A 95 0.37 -6.05 -8.77
N ASP A 96 -0.37 -4.97 -8.52
CA ASP A 96 -0.93 -4.12 -9.57
C ASP A 96 0.08 -3.07 -10.04
N TYR A 97 0.78 -2.41 -9.11
CA TYR A 97 1.73 -1.36 -9.44
C TYR A 97 3.10 -1.96 -9.75
N CYS A 98 3.65 -2.71 -8.79
CA CYS A 98 5.05 -3.13 -8.85
C CYS A 98 5.25 -4.24 -9.89
N LEU A 99 4.52 -5.37 -9.77
CA LEU A 99 4.67 -6.50 -10.69
C LEU A 99 4.05 -6.23 -12.06
N ALA A 100 2.78 -5.83 -12.12
CA ALA A 100 2.08 -5.74 -13.40
C ALA A 100 2.50 -4.53 -14.26
N GLN A 101 2.88 -3.40 -13.65
CA GLN A 101 3.17 -2.18 -14.40
C GLN A 101 4.66 -1.83 -14.43
N ARG A 102 5.36 -1.92 -13.30
CA ARG A 102 6.75 -1.47 -13.18
C ARG A 102 7.78 -2.54 -13.53
N CYS A 103 7.59 -3.78 -13.11
CA CYS A 103 8.49 -4.89 -13.39
C CYS A 103 8.36 -5.33 -14.85
N LYS A 104 9.42 -5.14 -15.64
CA LYS A 104 9.44 -5.45 -17.07
C LYS A 104 10.04 -6.81 -17.34
N ILE A 105 9.36 -7.63 -18.15
CA ILE A 105 9.81 -8.99 -18.48
C ILE A 105 11.22 -8.95 -19.08
N PHE A 106 12.11 -9.82 -18.61
CA PHE A 106 13.48 -9.94 -19.14
C PHE A 106 13.48 -10.13 -20.67
N GLY A 107 14.40 -9.44 -21.35
CA GLY A 107 14.54 -9.48 -22.81
C GLY A 107 13.52 -8.62 -23.58
N THR A 108 12.56 -7.97 -22.90
CA THR A 108 11.63 -7.03 -23.55
C THR A 108 12.20 -5.61 -23.61
N PRO A 109 11.80 -4.77 -24.59
CA PRO A 109 12.22 -3.38 -24.65
C PRO A 109 11.91 -2.63 -23.35
N GLY A 110 12.93 -1.93 -22.82
CA GLY A 110 12.82 -1.18 -21.57
C GLY A 110 12.93 -2.03 -20.30
N SER A 111 13.28 -3.32 -20.42
CA SER A 111 13.63 -4.15 -19.27
C SER A 111 14.95 -3.69 -18.64
N PRO A 112 15.02 -3.44 -17.32
CA PRO A 112 16.24 -3.03 -16.65
C PRO A 112 17.16 -4.20 -16.28
N PHE A 113 16.74 -5.45 -16.53
CA PHE A 113 17.44 -6.64 -16.08
C PHE A 113 18.58 -7.03 -17.04
N ALA A 114 19.80 -7.21 -16.52
CA ALA A 114 20.95 -7.62 -17.32
C ALA A 114 20.98 -9.13 -17.55
N SER A 115 20.41 -9.91 -16.63
CA SER A 115 20.29 -11.36 -16.71
C SER A 115 18.90 -11.86 -16.33
N GLU A 116 18.58 -13.09 -16.73
CA GLU A 116 17.38 -13.80 -16.24
C GLU A 116 17.43 -13.98 -14.71
N GLY A 117 18.63 -14.12 -14.13
CA GLY A 117 18.83 -14.18 -12.69
C GLY A 117 18.34 -12.93 -11.98
N ASP A 118 18.68 -11.74 -12.50
CA ASP A 118 18.25 -10.46 -11.93
C ASP A 118 16.72 -10.32 -11.95
N TYR A 119 16.08 -10.80 -13.03
CA TYR A 119 14.62 -10.81 -13.14
C TYR A 119 13.99 -11.76 -12.13
N ILE A 120 14.54 -12.97 -11.98
CA ILE A 120 14.07 -13.94 -10.98
C ILE A 120 14.22 -13.38 -9.56
N ASP A 121 15.34 -12.74 -9.24
CA ASP A 121 15.58 -12.18 -7.92
C ASP A 121 14.65 -11.00 -7.63
N ALA A 122 14.36 -10.17 -8.64
CA ALA A 122 13.29 -9.18 -8.55
C ALA A 122 11.94 -9.83 -8.23
N LEU A 123 11.52 -10.87 -8.97
CA LEU A 123 10.25 -11.56 -8.71
C LEU A 123 10.18 -12.16 -7.30
N LYS A 124 11.27 -12.75 -6.81
CA LYS A 124 11.36 -13.27 -5.43
C LYS A 124 11.18 -12.16 -4.40
N ALA A 125 11.86 -11.02 -4.55
CA ALA A 125 11.72 -9.90 -3.62
C ALA A 125 10.27 -9.40 -3.52
N HIS A 126 9.56 -9.28 -4.65
CA HIS A 126 8.14 -8.92 -4.64
C HIS A 126 7.28 -9.99 -3.95
N HIS A 127 7.54 -11.27 -4.23
CA HIS A 127 6.82 -12.39 -3.64
C HIS A 127 7.02 -12.45 -2.12
N GLU A 128 8.23 -12.22 -1.63
CA GLU A 128 8.55 -12.18 -0.20
C GLU A 128 7.76 -11.10 0.52
N VAL A 129 7.63 -9.90 -0.05
CA VAL A 129 6.77 -8.84 0.51
C VAL A 129 5.31 -9.29 0.59
N MET A 130 4.77 -9.92 -0.46
CA MET A 130 3.38 -10.41 -0.45
C MET A 130 3.17 -11.50 0.62
N VAL A 131 4.12 -12.43 0.74
CA VAL A 131 4.07 -13.50 1.76
C VAL A 131 4.21 -12.92 3.16
N GLY A 132 5.11 -11.95 3.37
CA GLY A 132 5.26 -11.24 4.63
C GLY A 132 3.97 -10.51 5.04
N ALA A 133 3.33 -9.81 4.10
CA ALA A 133 2.07 -9.11 4.33
C ALA A 133 0.94 -10.09 4.69
N MET A 134 0.85 -11.22 4.00
CA MET A 134 -0.09 -12.29 4.31
C MET A 134 0.15 -12.87 5.72
N LYS A 135 1.40 -13.14 6.10
CA LYS A 135 1.74 -13.65 7.44
C LYS A 135 1.40 -12.63 8.53
N ALA A 136 1.79 -11.37 8.35
CA ALA A 136 1.45 -10.28 9.27
C ALA A 136 -0.07 -10.10 9.42
N LYS A 137 -0.85 -10.37 8.36
CA LYS A 137 -2.32 -10.35 8.39
C LYS A 137 -2.90 -11.37 9.38
N GLN A 138 -2.28 -12.53 9.54
CA GLN A 138 -2.81 -13.67 10.30
C GLN A 138 -2.41 -13.71 11.78
N THR A 139 -1.50 -12.85 12.22
CA THR A 139 -0.93 -12.88 13.58
C THR A 139 -0.90 -11.51 14.26
N VAL A 140 -0.57 -11.49 15.55
CA VAL A 140 -0.21 -10.29 16.32
C VAL A 140 1.24 -10.34 16.82
N ASP A 141 1.99 -11.37 16.43
CA ASP A 141 3.43 -11.46 16.67
C ASP A 141 4.17 -10.44 15.80
N VAL A 142 4.76 -9.44 16.46
CA VAL A 142 5.48 -8.34 15.82
C VAL A 142 6.70 -8.82 15.03
N ALA A 143 7.24 -10.01 15.30
CA ALA A 143 8.33 -10.58 14.52
C ALA A 143 7.94 -10.81 13.04
N GLN A 144 6.65 -11.07 12.76
CA GLN A 144 6.17 -11.17 11.38
C GLN A 144 6.09 -9.79 10.70
N CYS A 145 5.91 -8.72 11.47
CA CYS A 145 6.01 -7.35 10.95
C CYS A 145 7.46 -6.96 10.70
N ASP A 146 8.40 -7.35 11.58
CA ASP A 146 9.84 -7.16 11.37
C ASP A 146 10.30 -7.82 10.06
N ALA A 147 9.88 -9.07 9.84
CA ALA A 147 10.20 -9.81 8.61
C ALA A 147 9.62 -9.13 7.36
N LEU A 148 8.39 -8.61 7.43
CA LEU A 148 7.78 -7.86 6.34
C LEU A 148 8.55 -6.56 6.04
N GLU A 149 8.89 -5.79 7.07
CA GLU A 149 9.65 -4.54 6.93
C GLU A 149 11.01 -4.79 6.27
N HIS A 150 11.71 -5.85 6.68
CA HIS A 150 12.97 -6.26 6.06
C HIS A 150 12.81 -6.59 4.57
N SER A 151 11.81 -7.40 4.20
CA SER A 151 11.53 -7.69 2.79
C SER A 151 11.17 -6.42 2.00
N VAL A 152 10.47 -5.46 2.61
CA VAL A 152 10.14 -4.17 1.98
C VAL A 152 11.39 -3.32 1.78
N GLU A 153 12.35 -3.32 2.71
CA GLU A 153 13.63 -2.64 2.55
C GLU A 153 14.41 -3.19 1.34
N ASP A 154 14.54 -4.50 1.24
CA ASP A 154 15.24 -5.15 0.12
C ASP A 154 14.55 -4.90 -1.21
N PHE A 155 13.24 -5.09 -1.27
CA PHE A 155 12.41 -4.76 -2.44
C PHE A 155 12.55 -3.29 -2.86
N SER A 156 12.60 -2.36 -1.90
CA SER A 156 12.59 -0.92 -2.19
C SER A 156 13.81 -0.43 -2.95
N LYS A 157 14.94 -1.16 -2.88
CA LYS A 157 16.17 -0.83 -3.62
C LYS A 157 15.97 -0.82 -5.13
N MET A 158 14.98 -1.55 -5.64
CA MET A 158 14.62 -1.53 -7.07
C MET A 158 13.84 -0.28 -7.50
N TYR A 159 13.22 0.42 -6.55
CA TYR A 159 12.24 1.48 -6.78
C TYR A 159 12.74 2.85 -6.34
N LEU A 160 13.82 2.88 -5.55
CA LEU A 160 14.46 4.10 -5.09
C LEU A 160 15.72 4.39 -5.92
N PRO A 161 16.06 5.67 -6.13
CA PRO A 161 17.35 6.02 -6.71
C PRO A 161 18.48 5.48 -5.83
N ALA A 162 19.60 5.11 -6.46
CA ALA A 162 20.81 4.75 -5.72
C ALA A 162 21.22 5.95 -4.84
N GLU A 163 21.52 5.69 -3.57
CA GLU A 163 22.07 6.71 -2.67
C GLU A 163 23.46 7.11 -3.21
N GLU A 164 23.69 8.41 -3.42
CA GLU A 164 25.00 8.99 -3.80
C GLU A 164 26.00 8.94 -2.65
#